data_AF-A0A4P8IVX1-F1
#
_entry.id   AF-A0A4P8IVX1-F1
#
_cell.length_a   1.000
_cell.length_b   1.000
_cell.length_c   1.000
_cell.angle_alpha   90.00
_cell.angle_beta   90.00
_cell.angle_gamma   90.00
#
_symmetry.space_group_name_H-M   'P 1'
#
loop_
_entity.id
_entity.type
_entity.pdbx_description
1 polymer ?
#
loop_
_entity_poly.entity_id
_entity_poly.type
_entity_poly.pdbx_seq_one_letter_code
_entity_poly.pdbx_strand_id
1 'polypeptide(L)'
;MFSIRRCRNSVAALLFMLFAIPSFSQSFMVQCPSTTPAHPTALPPGAGEPAYTGPSFTGQNSTSTGVVNGAIKCQQISGGDGYATMANGVQTYLFAFGPLSGLADIKAGLPGTQFASVFNTVGDPRTDPTYNGAVGLTPDPESVPPGQLTGHVDPRPIMDVGVMNGNQPAPMMAIDEDDEFFLTLTNVGMIMRPDLFEKHTVHFHGYPNASSFYDGVPDASVAINIGASFTYYYLAPDAGTYFWHCHITPPEHLQMGMVGQIFVRPRQNRVPAGQSLYNGLQAQQQDLRTRCGNDILCSTPVPPQNNVLHVNNMSGTPTLYAYNDGDGSTAYDVEYPVQIHGFDPNFHFVGMTFNPEPFTDMKDKFFLLNGRSYPDTVNPNPLSTPASDGVPRFSQPLPSLINIPVGGKVLLRISDLDVTEYQTLASLGIPMHVVGVNARLLRDMAGNDMTYYTNSITLGGGESLDLILDATDTTKYQSGQVFYLYTPNLDHLANDQENFGGLMTEVHICKSVDPKTKVCTL
;
A
#
# COMPACT_ATOMS: atom_id res chain seq x y z
N MET A 1 -17.86 -66.32 30.70
CA MET A 1 -18.36 -65.15 29.94
C MET A 1 -17.22 -64.15 29.79
N PHE A 2 -16.36 -64.33 28.79
CA PHE A 2 -15.30 -63.37 28.46
C PHE A 2 -15.79 -62.47 27.32
N SER A 3 -15.52 -61.17 27.49
CA SER A 3 -16.19 -60.05 26.83
C SER A 3 -15.86 -59.93 25.34
N ILE A 4 -16.85 -60.23 24.49
CA ILE A 4 -16.87 -59.95 23.04
C ILE A 4 -16.97 -58.43 22.74
N ARG A 5 -17.19 -57.58 23.76
CA ARG A 5 -17.37 -56.12 23.58
C ARG A 5 -16.08 -55.33 23.34
N ARG A 6 -14.88 -55.88 23.61
CA ARG A 6 -13.61 -55.12 23.40
C ARG A 6 -13.09 -55.12 21.97
N CYS A 7 -13.42 -56.12 21.13
CA CYS A 7 -12.90 -56.17 19.75
C CYS A 7 -13.66 -55.30 18.73
N ARG A 8 -14.93 -54.95 18.96
CA ARG A 8 -15.71 -54.12 18.01
C ARG A 8 -15.26 -52.65 17.97
N ASN A 9 -14.77 -52.11 19.09
CA ASN A 9 -14.31 -50.71 19.14
C ASN A 9 -12.90 -50.52 18.58
N SER A 10 -12.03 -51.54 18.67
CA SER A 10 -10.66 -51.46 18.16
C SER A 10 -10.60 -51.52 16.63
N VAL A 11 -11.49 -52.28 15.98
CA VAL A 11 -11.56 -52.36 14.51
C VAL A 11 -12.11 -51.06 13.90
N ALA A 12 -13.09 -50.43 14.56
CA ALA A 12 -13.59 -49.12 14.14
C ALA A 12 -12.53 -48.01 14.28
N ALA A 13 -11.76 -48.02 15.39
CA ALA A 13 -10.65 -47.09 15.57
C ALA A 13 -9.50 -47.30 14.56
N LEU A 14 -9.19 -48.56 14.21
CA LEU A 14 -8.20 -48.87 13.17
C LEU A 14 -8.67 -48.45 11.77
N LEU A 15 -9.95 -48.61 11.46
CA LEU A 15 -10.56 -48.15 10.20
C LEU A 15 -10.54 -46.63 10.07
N PHE A 16 -10.77 -45.88 11.16
CA PHE A 16 -10.63 -44.41 11.14
C PHE A 16 -9.17 -43.95 10.96
N MET A 17 -8.17 -44.72 11.40
CA MET A 17 -6.75 -44.42 11.12
C MET A 17 -6.30 -44.82 9.70
N LEU A 18 -6.95 -45.80 9.08
CA LEU A 18 -6.65 -46.25 7.71
C LEU A 18 -7.32 -45.39 6.61
N PHE A 19 -8.28 -44.55 6.98
CA PHE A 19 -8.97 -43.59 6.09
C PHE A 19 -8.79 -42.14 6.54
N ALA A 20 -7.63 -41.79 7.09
CA ALA A 20 -7.21 -40.39 7.12
C ALA A 20 -6.88 -39.97 5.68
N ILE A 21 -7.92 -39.68 4.89
CA ILE A 21 -7.77 -38.94 3.65
C ILE A 21 -7.27 -37.56 4.08
N PRO A 22 -6.08 -37.10 3.65
CA PRO A 22 -5.72 -35.71 3.85
C PRO A 22 -6.86 -34.85 3.28
N SER A 23 -7.50 -34.04 4.12
CA SER A 23 -8.44 -33.04 3.64
C SER A 23 -7.65 -31.94 2.94
N PHE A 24 -7.33 -32.15 1.66
CA PHE A 24 -6.80 -31.10 0.80
C PHE A 24 -7.96 -30.18 0.41
N SER A 25 -8.30 -29.23 1.28
CA SER A 25 -9.18 -28.12 0.94
C SER A 25 -8.51 -26.77 1.25
N GLN A 26 -7.18 -26.71 1.27
CA GLN A 26 -6.49 -25.43 1.15
C GLN A 26 -6.50 -25.06 -0.33
N SER A 27 -7.25 -24.02 -0.67
CA SER A 27 -7.38 -23.50 -2.03
C SER A 27 -6.49 -22.28 -2.18
N PHE A 28 -5.19 -22.45 -1.92
CA PHE A 28 -4.23 -21.40 -2.26
C PHE A 28 -3.97 -21.45 -3.76
N MET A 29 -4.10 -20.29 -4.38
CA MET A 29 -3.80 -20.06 -5.78
C MET A 29 -3.35 -18.62 -5.91
N VAL A 30 -2.29 -18.38 -6.68
CA VAL A 30 -1.72 -17.04 -6.84
C VAL A 30 -1.58 -16.76 -8.32
N GLN A 31 -2.28 -15.74 -8.82
CA GLN A 31 -2.32 -15.45 -10.24
C GLN A 31 -1.69 -14.11 -10.57
N CYS A 32 -0.86 -14.11 -11.60
CA CYS A 32 -0.34 -12.92 -12.24
C CYS A 32 -0.14 -13.22 -13.73
N PRO A 33 -1.08 -12.83 -14.60
CA PRO A 33 -0.95 -13.10 -16.02
C PRO A 33 0.26 -12.36 -16.60
N SER A 34 0.98 -13.00 -17.52
CA SER A 34 2.03 -12.32 -18.30
C SER A 34 1.45 -11.52 -19.47
N THR A 35 0.20 -11.80 -19.85
CA THR A 35 -0.55 -11.12 -20.91
C THR A 35 -2.04 -11.09 -20.57
N THR A 36 -2.74 -10.08 -21.06
CA THR A 36 -4.19 -9.92 -20.99
C THR A 36 -4.71 -9.44 -22.34
N PRO A 37 -6.03 -9.34 -22.56
CA PRO A 37 -6.55 -8.66 -23.75
C PRO A 37 -6.09 -7.20 -23.90
N ALA A 38 -5.84 -6.48 -22.79
CA ALA A 38 -5.30 -5.12 -22.81
C ALA A 38 -3.78 -5.08 -23.01
N HIS A 39 -3.07 -6.13 -22.57
CA HIS A 39 -1.62 -6.32 -22.71
C HIS A 39 -1.32 -7.63 -23.45
N PRO A 40 -1.51 -7.69 -24.78
CA PRO A 40 -1.41 -8.94 -25.56
C PRO A 40 0.02 -9.46 -25.71
N THR A 41 1.03 -8.68 -25.33
CA THR A 41 2.45 -9.07 -25.38
C THR A 41 3.07 -8.84 -24.01
N ALA A 42 3.76 -9.86 -23.50
CA ALA A 42 4.43 -9.79 -22.21
C ALA A 42 5.58 -8.78 -22.26
N LEU A 43 5.68 -7.94 -21.24
CA LEU A 43 6.81 -7.04 -21.09
C LEU A 43 8.10 -7.84 -20.82
N PRO A 44 9.22 -7.52 -21.48
CA PRO A 44 10.46 -8.23 -21.25
C PRO A 44 10.98 -7.97 -19.82
N PRO A 45 11.73 -8.91 -19.21
CA PRO A 45 12.36 -8.69 -17.91
C PRO A 45 13.21 -7.42 -17.89
N GLY A 46 13.05 -6.60 -16.85
CA GLY A 46 13.75 -5.32 -16.70
C GLY A 46 13.16 -4.16 -17.51
N ALA A 47 12.08 -4.36 -18.26
CA ALA A 47 11.31 -3.25 -18.82
C ALA A 47 10.71 -2.39 -17.69
N GLY A 48 10.73 -1.07 -17.90
CA GLY A 48 9.98 -0.12 -17.07
C GLY A 48 8.55 0.09 -17.57
N GLU A 49 7.89 1.12 -17.05
CA GLU A 49 6.55 1.49 -17.48
C GLU A 49 6.50 1.86 -18.98
N PRO A 50 5.57 1.26 -19.76
CA PRO A 50 5.36 1.64 -21.14
C PRO A 50 4.90 3.09 -21.28
N ALA A 51 5.45 3.80 -22.27
CA ALA A 51 5.05 5.17 -22.56
C ALA A 51 3.57 5.25 -22.96
N TYR A 52 2.92 6.36 -22.61
CA TYR A 52 1.60 6.67 -23.12
C TYR A 52 1.71 7.05 -24.60
N THR A 53 1.11 6.26 -25.50
CA THR A 53 1.22 6.46 -26.97
C THR A 53 -0.09 6.90 -27.63
N GLY A 54 -1.14 7.09 -26.84
CA GLY A 54 -2.44 7.59 -27.27
C GLY A 54 -3.60 6.89 -26.56
N PRO A 55 -4.85 7.20 -26.93
CA PRO A 55 -6.02 6.57 -26.34
C PRO A 55 -6.05 5.04 -26.52
N SER A 56 -6.23 4.30 -25.43
CA SER A 56 -6.59 2.89 -25.46
C SER A 56 -8.10 2.75 -25.25
N PHE A 57 -8.79 2.08 -26.18
CA PHE A 57 -10.22 1.80 -26.05
C PHE A 57 -10.45 0.30 -25.87
N THR A 58 -11.05 -0.07 -24.76
CA THR A 58 -11.52 -1.45 -24.51
C THR A 58 -12.88 -1.40 -23.82
N GLY A 59 -13.93 -1.89 -24.48
CA GLY A 59 -15.29 -1.91 -23.95
C GLY A 59 -16.27 -2.50 -24.95
N GLN A 60 -17.45 -2.94 -24.49
CA GLN A 60 -18.44 -3.63 -25.34
C GLN A 60 -18.87 -2.83 -26.58
N ASN A 61 -18.83 -1.49 -26.51
CA ASN A 61 -19.25 -0.59 -27.57
C ASN A 61 -18.10 0.22 -28.20
N SER A 62 -16.84 -0.11 -27.91
CA SER A 62 -15.68 0.62 -28.44
C SER A 62 -14.85 -0.23 -29.39
N THR A 63 -14.27 0.40 -30.41
CA THR A 63 -13.31 -0.24 -31.31
C THR A 63 -11.93 -0.19 -30.68
N SER A 64 -11.26 -1.33 -30.53
CA SER A 64 -9.89 -1.36 -30.01
C SER A 64 -8.95 -0.56 -30.91
N THR A 65 -8.17 0.34 -30.31
CA THR A 65 -7.10 1.07 -31.00
C THR A 65 -5.84 0.25 -31.20
N GLY A 66 -5.73 -0.90 -30.53
CA GLY A 66 -4.49 -1.69 -30.46
C GLY A 66 -3.35 -0.99 -29.70
N VAL A 67 -3.65 0.13 -29.03
CA VAL A 67 -2.69 0.86 -28.20
C VAL A 67 -2.66 0.23 -26.81
N VAL A 68 -1.46 -0.12 -26.37
CA VAL A 68 -1.18 -0.67 -25.02
C VAL A 68 -0.46 0.42 -24.23
N ASN A 69 -1.07 0.84 -23.14
CA ASN A 69 -0.49 1.78 -22.18
C ASN A 69 -0.43 1.11 -20.82
N GLY A 70 0.57 1.45 -20.01
CA GLY A 70 0.74 0.85 -18.68
C GLY A 70 1.29 -0.57 -18.75
N ALA A 71 1.34 -1.23 -17.61
CA ALA A 71 1.88 -2.58 -17.44
C ALA A 71 0.92 -3.49 -16.66
N ILE A 72 1.24 -4.78 -16.62
CA ILE A 72 0.63 -5.71 -15.65
C ILE A 72 1.46 -5.68 -14.37
N LYS A 73 0.81 -5.30 -13.27
CA LYS A 73 1.35 -5.30 -11.91
C LYS A 73 0.68 -6.38 -11.07
N CYS A 74 1.43 -6.97 -10.17
CA CYS A 74 0.95 -8.04 -9.31
C CYS A 74 1.51 -7.91 -7.90
N GLN A 75 0.72 -8.32 -6.92
CA GLN A 75 1.16 -8.45 -5.54
C GLN A 75 0.40 -9.58 -4.83
N GLN A 76 1.06 -10.24 -3.89
CA GLN A 76 0.47 -11.22 -3.00
C GLN A 76 0.65 -10.74 -1.56
N ILE A 77 -0.43 -10.79 -0.79
CA ILE A 77 -0.45 -10.44 0.63
C ILE A 77 -1.10 -11.57 1.43
N SER A 78 -0.71 -11.69 2.70
CA SER A 78 -1.41 -12.54 3.66
C SER A 78 -2.43 -11.71 4.44
N GLY A 79 -3.54 -12.33 4.85
CA GLY A 79 -4.37 -11.87 5.96
C GLY A 79 -4.20 -12.81 7.14
N GLY A 80 -3.85 -12.28 8.31
CA GLY A 80 -3.60 -13.05 9.52
C GLY A 80 -3.28 -12.14 10.69
N ASP A 81 -2.39 -12.59 11.57
CA ASP A 81 -1.98 -11.87 12.78
C ASP A 81 -0.49 -11.51 12.80
N GLY A 82 -0.12 -10.72 13.81
CA GLY A 82 1.24 -10.26 14.02
C GLY A 82 1.42 -9.51 15.33
N TYR A 83 2.59 -8.91 15.48
CA TYR A 83 2.92 -8.03 16.60
C TYR A 83 3.70 -6.82 16.11
N ALA A 84 3.47 -5.66 16.72
CA ALA A 84 4.33 -4.49 16.61
C ALA A 84 4.86 -4.10 17.99
N THR A 85 6.06 -3.53 18.04
CA THR A 85 6.64 -2.99 19.27
C THR A 85 6.52 -1.49 19.20
N MET A 86 5.74 -0.92 20.10
CA MET A 86 5.51 0.52 20.17
C MET A 86 6.72 1.22 20.77
N ALA A 87 6.79 2.54 20.62
CA ALA A 87 7.97 3.33 20.99
C ALA A 87 8.35 3.29 22.48
N ASN A 88 7.41 2.96 23.38
CA ASN A 88 7.68 2.73 24.81
C ASN A 88 8.13 1.28 25.12
N GLY A 89 8.34 0.46 24.09
CA GLY A 89 8.74 -0.95 24.20
C GLY A 89 7.60 -1.93 24.41
N VAL A 90 6.35 -1.47 24.55
CA VAL A 90 5.18 -2.37 24.68
C VAL A 90 4.94 -3.09 23.37
N GLN A 91 4.78 -4.41 23.43
CA GLN A 91 4.39 -5.21 22.30
C GLN A 91 2.86 -5.24 22.18
N THR A 92 2.36 -4.87 21.00
CA THR A 92 0.95 -4.78 20.65
C THR A 92 0.60 -5.87 19.65
N TYR A 93 -0.45 -6.64 19.93
CA TYR A 93 -0.98 -7.69 19.05
C TYR A 93 -1.76 -7.09 17.89
N LEU A 94 -1.66 -7.66 16.70
CA LEU A 94 -2.29 -7.13 15.48
C LEU A 94 -3.13 -8.18 14.77
N PHE A 95 -4.22 -7.71 14.13
CA PHE A 95 -4.78 -8.32 12.93
C PHE A 95 -4.26 -7.49 11.77
N ALA A 96 -3.50 -8.10 10.87
CA ALA A 96 -2.76 -7.31 9.90
C ALA A 96 -2.56 -8.08 8.60
N PHE A 97 -2.30 -7.30 7.55
CA PHE A 97 -1.84 -7.85 6.30
C PHE A 97 -0.31 -8.00 6.33
N GLY A 98 0.19 -9.10 5.78
CA GLY A 98 1.63 -9.36 5.64
C GLY A 98 2.05 -9.47 4.18
N PRO A 99 3.34 -9.29 3.86
CA PRO A 99 3.84 -9.44 2.49
C PRO A 99 4.06 -10.91 2.13
N LEU A 100 3.55 -11.33 0.96
CA LEU A 100 3.85 -12.62 0.33
C LEU A 100 4.44 -12.44 -1.09
N SER A 101 4.75 -11.21 -1.49
CA SER A 101 5.59 -10.86 -2.65
C SER A 101 6.23 -9.50 -2.41
N GLY A 102 7.23 -9.11 -3.20
CA GLY A 102 7.90 -7.82 -3.05
C GLY A 102 8.60 -7.65 -1.69
N LEU A 103 9.01 -8.75 -1.04
CA LEU A 103 9.53 -8.73 0.34
C LEU A 103 10.80 -7.88 0.46
N ALA A 104 11.72 -7.98 -0.49
CA ALA A 104 12.96 -7.21 -0.46
C ALA A 104 12.71 -5.72 -0.69
N ASP A 105 11.76 -5.38 -1.56
CA ASP A 105 11.37 -4.00 -1.85
C ASP A 105 10.68 -3.36 -0.63
N ILE A 106 9.71 -4.06 -0.02
CA ILE A 106 9.02 -3.58 1.19
C ILE A 106 10.00 -3.36 2.34
N LYS A 107 10.95 -4.28 2.54
CA LYS A 107 12.01 -4.12 3.53
C LYS A 107 12.88 -2.88 3.27
N ALA A 108 13.03 -2.48 2.02
CA ALA A 108 13.74 -1.26 1.61
C ALA A 108 12.84 0.00 1.62
N GLY A 109 11.60 -0.09 2.10
CA GLY A 109 10.64 1.02 2.12
C GLY A 109 10.04 1.34 0.74
N LEU A 110 10.12 0.40 -0.21
CA LEU A 110 9.57 0.53 -1.56
C LEU A 110 8.22 -0.21 -1.67
N PRO A 111 7.40 0.12 -2.69
CA PRO A 111 6.14 -0.59 -2.92
C PRO A 111 6.35 -2.09 -3.17
N GLY A 112 5.44 -2.92 -2.68
CA GLY A 112 5.47 -4.37 -2.88
C GLY A 112 4.92 -4.84 -4.22
N THR A 113 4.36 -3.92 -5.03
CA THR A 113 3.83 -4.19 -6.37
C THR A 113 4.96 -4.52 -7.34
N GLN A 114 4.83 -5.63 -8.05
CA GLN A 114 5.88 -6.14 -8.95
C GLN A 114 5.35 -6.25 -10.38
N PHE A 115 6.25 -6.09 -11.37
CA PHE A 115 5.94 -6.49 -12.73
C PHE A 115 5.73 -8.01 -12.80
N ALA A 116 4.89 -8.47 -13.73
CA ALA A 116 4.64 -9.89 -13.93
C ALA A 116 5.92 -10.73 -14.13
N SER A 117 6.96 -10.16 -14.75
CA SER A 117 8.25 -10.81 -14.97
C SER A 117 9.06 -11.06 -13.70
N VAL A 118 8.84 -10.27 -12.64
CA VAL A 118 9.44 -10.46 -11.31
C VAL A 118 8.54 -11.32 -10.44
N PHE A 119 7.24 -11.04 -10.45
CA PHE A 119 6.25 -11.76 -9.65
C PHE A 119 6.21 -13.26 -9.96
N ASN A 120 6.29 -13.62 -11.24
CA ASN A 120 6.25 -15.01 -11.72
C ASN A 120 7.64 -15.71 -11.70
N THR A 121 8.52 -15.31 -10.79
CA THR A 121 9.77 -16.04 -10.53
C THR A 121 9.54 -17.03 -9.40
N VAL A 122 10.08 -18.25 -9.50
CA VAL A 122 9.98 -19.28 -8.46
C VAL A 122 11.19 -19.15 -7.53
N GLY A 123 10.97 -19.05 -6.23
CA GLY A 123 12.04 -18.96 -5.23
C GLY A 123 11.52 -19.08 -3.79
N ASP A 124 12.45 -18.99 -2.84
CA ASP A 124 12.15 -19.06 -1.40
C ASP A 124 12.87 -17.92 -0.65
N PRO A 125 12.13 -16.95 -0.07
CA PRO A 125 12.72 -15.80 0.61
C PRO A 125 13.53 -16.16 1.86
N ARG A 126 13.37 -17.39 2.41
CA ARG A 126 14.20 -17.87 3.52
C ARG A 126 15.63 -18.15 3.11
N THR A 127 15.86 -18.43 1.84
CA THR A 127 17.18 -18.72 1.27
C THR A 127 17.73 -17.57 0.43
N ASP A 128 16.85 -16.72 -0.11
CA ASP A 128 17.20 -15.55 -0.90
C ASP A 128 16.57 -14.28 -0.30
N PRO A 129 17.34 -13.45 0.43
CA PRO A 129 16.83 -12.22 1.03
C PRO A 129 16.49 -11.12 0.01
N THR A 130 16.80 -11.33 -1.29
CA THR A 130 16.51 -10.39 -2.39
C THR A 130 15.28 -10.80 -3.20
N TYR A 131 14.60 -11.88 -2.81
CA TYR A 131 13.44 -12.42 -3.51
C TYR A 131 12.22 -11.49 -3.44
N ASN A 132 11.68 -11.14 -4.61
CA ASN A 132 10.47 -10.31 -4.76
C ASN A 132 9.30 -11.05 -5.44
N GLY A 133 9.49 -12.29 -5.91
CA GLY A 133 8.43 -13.09 -6.52
C GLY A 133 7.32 -13.47 -5.54
N ALA A 134 6.26 -14.10 -6.05
CA ALA A 134 5.20 -14.66 -5.23
C ALA A 134 5.70 -15.82 -4.36
N VAL A 135 5.41 -15.78 -3.06
CA VAL A 135 5.80 -16.83 -2.12
C VAL A 135 4.93 -18.06 -2.35
N GLY A 136 5.59 -19.22 -2.46
CA GLY A 136 4.93 -20.50 -2.68
C GLY A 136 4.61 -20.82 -4.13
N LEU A 137 4.83 -19.90 -5.08
CA LEU A 137 4.61 -20.19 -6.50
C LEU A 137 5.50 -21.36 -6.96
N THR A 138 4.89 -22.36 -7.64
CA THR A 138 5.60 -23.55 -8.08
C THR A 138 5.07 -24.04 -9.44
N PRO A 139 5.89 -24.67 -10.29
CA PRO A 139 5.43 -25.24 -11.56
C PRO A 139 4.27 -26.22 -11.35
N ASP A 140 3.20 -26.05 -12.13
CA ASP A 140 2.02 -26.91 -12.08
C ASP A 140 2.33 -28.24 -12.78
N PRO A 141 2.33 -29.38 -12.05
CA PRO A 141 2.60 -30.68 -12.65
C PRO A 141 1.49 -31.13 -13.61
N GLU A 142 0.27 -30.61 -13.47
CA GLU A 142 -0.90 -30.97 -14.28
C GLU A 142 -1.12 -30.02 -15.46
N SER A 143 -0.30 -28.98 -15.59
CA SER A 143 -0.36 -28.07 -16.72
C SER A 143 0.00 -28.75 -18.04
N VAL A 144 -0.49 -28.19 -19.16
CA VAL A 144 -0.17 -28.67 -20.51
C VAL A 144 0.33 -27.50 -21.35
N PRO A 145 1.62 -27.46 -21.74
CA PRO A 145 2.70 -28.41 -21.37
C PRO A 145 2.96 -28.47 -19.85
N PRO A 146 3.53 -29.56 -19.29
CA PRO A 146 3.83 -29.63 -17.86
C PRO A 146 4.83 -28.57 -17.38
N GLY A 147 4.70 -28.18 -16.11
CA GLY A 147 5.60 -27.25 -15.45
C GLY A 147 5.37 -25.76 -15.78
N GLN A 148 4.20 -25.39 -16.29
CA GLN A 148 3.82 -23.98 -16.44
C GLN A 148 3.40 -23.39 -15.09
N LEU A 149 3.52 -22.07 -14.97
CA LEU A 149 3.01 -21.33 -13.83
C LEU A 149 1.55 -20.97 -14.08
N THR A 150 0.64 -21.83 -13.62
CA THR A 150 -0.82 -21.64 -13.75
C THR A 150 -1.44 -20.96 -12.53
N GLY A 151 -0.61 -20.60 -11.56
CA GLY A 151 -0.99 -20.14 -10.23
C GLY A 151 -1.07 -21.25 -9.18
N HIS A 152 -0.64 -22.47 -9.54
CA HIS A 152 -0.36 -23.55 -8.60
C HIS A 152 0.73 -23.14 -7.59
N VAL A 153 0.55 -23.54 -6.33
CA VAL A 153 1.45 -23.16 -5.24
C VAL A 153 1.75 -24.33 -4.31
N ASP A 154 2.91 -24.27 -3.67
CA ASP A 154 3.22 -24.98 -2.43
C ASP A 154 2.70 -24.15 -1.24
N PRO A 155 1.71 -24.64 -0.48
CA PRO A 155 1.19 -23.93 0.69
C PRO A 155 2.21 -23.75 1.81
N ARG A 156 3.25 -24.59 1.90
CA ARG A 156 4.17 -24.55 3.04
C ARG A 156 4.92 -23.22 3.12
N PRO A 157 5.63 -22.73 2.07
CA PRO A 157 6.29 -21.43 2.13
C PRO A 157 5.33 -20.27 2.45
N ILE A 158 4.09 -20.33 1.97
CA ILE A 158 3.05 -19.33 2.27
C ILE A 158 2.76 -19.28 3.76
N MET A 159 2.56 -20.44 4.40
CA MET A 159 2.29 -20.51 5.83
C MET A 159 3.52 -20.14 6.66
N ASP A 160 4.70 -20.62 6.27
CA ASP A 160 5.97 -20.35 6.96
C ASP A 160 6.32 -18.85 6.97
N VAL A 161 5.96 -18.11 5.91
CA VAL A 161 6.23 -16.67 5.76
C VAL A 161 5.06 -15.81 6.22
N GLY A 162 3.82 -16.20 5.92
CA GLY A 162 2.64 -15.34 6.09
C GLY A 162 2.09 -15.28 7.51
N VAL A 163 2.25 -16.36 8.29
CA VAL A 163 1.75 -16.45 9.68
C VAL A 163 2.61 -15.58 10.60
N MET A 164 1.97 -14.84 11.51
CA MET A 164 2.62 -13.89 12.43
C MET A 164 3.37 -12.73 11.75
N ASN A 165 3.21 -12.55 10.43
CA ASN A 165 3.98 -11.60 9.64
C ASN A 165 3.17 -10.35 9.24
N GLY A 166 2.22 -9.96 10.10
CA GLY A 166 1.45 -8.73 9.94
C GLY A 166 2.32 -7.47 9.96
N ASN A 167 2.02 -6.51 9.07
CA ASN A 167 2.64 -5.20 9.02
C ASN A 167 1.63 -4.10 9.38
N GLN A 168 2.14 -3.04 10.00
CA GLN A 168 1.44 -1.77 10.20
C GLN A 168 2.39 -0.62 9.79
N PRO A 169 2.12 0.09 8.68
CA PRO A 169 1.06 -0.14 7.70
C PRO A 169 1.19 -1.49 7.01
N ALA A 170 0.06 -1.99 6.51
CA ALA A 170 0.06 -3.10 5.57
C ALA A 170 0.98 -2.83 4.37
N PRO A 171 1.42 -3.88 3.64
CA PRO A 171 2.32 -3.75 2.49
C PRO A 171 1.93 -2.62 1.53
N MET A 172 2.79 -1.60 1.44
CA MET A 172 2.54 -0.45 0.58
C MET A 172 2.44 -0.87 -0.88
N MET A 173 1.49 -0.28 -1.60
CA MET A 173 1.28 -0.50 -3.02
C MET A 173 1.50 0.79 -3.81
N ALA A 174 2.04 0.67 -5.01
CA ALA A 174 2.09 1.77 -5.96
C ALA A 174 1.94 1.24 -7.38
N ILE A 175 1.12 1.91 -8.17
CA ILE A 175 0.89 1.58 -9.58
C ILE A 175 0.93 2.87 -10.38
N ASP A 176 0.99 2.75 -11.70
CA ASP A 176 0.95 3.88 -12.61
C ASP A 176 -0.41 3.87 -13.34
N GLU A 177 -0.93 5.05 -13.70
CA GLU A 177 -2.16 5.13 -14.49
C GLU A 177 -2.04 4.24 -15.74
N ASP A 178 -3.13 3.56 -16.11
CA ASP A 178 -3.22 2.53 -17.15
C ASP A 178 -2.75 1.11 -16.78
N ASP A 179 -2.15 0.90 -15.60
CA ASP A 179 -1.77 -0.46 -15.17
C ASP A 179 -2.98 -1.37 -14.94
N GLU A 180 -2.86 -2.63 -15.32
CA GLU A 180 -3.72 -3.70 -14.79
C GLU A 180 -3.06 -4.30 -13.55
N PHE A 181 -3.77 -4.28 -12.43
CA PHE A 181 -3.27 -4.72 -11.14
C PHE A 181 -3.99 -5.97 -10.65
N PHE A 182 -3.21 -7.04 -10.40
CA PHE A 182 -3.69 -8.30 -9.85
C PHE A 182 -3.20 -8.46 -8.41
N LEU A 183 -4.11 -8.36 -7.44
CA LEU A 183 -3.79 -8.47 -6.02
C LEU A 183 -4.32 -9.80 -5.48
N THR A 184 -3.45 -10.67 -5.01
CA THR A 184 -3.85 -11.93 -4.36
C THR A 184 -3.83 -11.78 -2.85
N LEU A 185 -4.99 -11.91 -2.20
CA LEU A 185 -5.10 -12.07 -0.75
C LEU A 185 -5.12 -13.55 -0.40
N THR A 186 -4.19 -13.98 0.45
CA THR A 186 -4.13 -15.34 1.01
C THR A 186 -4.42 -15.30 2.50
N ASN A 187 -5.56 -15.84 2.95
CA ASN A 187 -5.88 -15.85 4.37
C ASN A 187 -5.17 -17.03 5.06
N VAL A 188 -4.14 -16.72 5.84
CA VAL A 188 -3.33 -17.71 6.57
C VAL A 188 -3.88 -18.00 7.98
N GLY A 189 -4.91 -17.26 8.40
CA GLY A 189 -5.51 -17.36 9.72
C GLY A 189 -4.70 -16.68 10.83
N MET A 190 -5.27 -16.66 12.02
CA MET A 190 -4.68 -16.05 13.21
C MET A 190 -4.24 -17.15 14.18
N ILE A 191 -2.94 -17.39 14.28
CA ILE A 191 -2.42 -18.48 15.12
C ILE A 191 -2.48 -18.15 16.62
N MET A 192 -2.46 -16.86 16.98
CA MET A 192 -2.62 -16.39 18.35
C MET A 192 -4.07 -16.41 18.82
N ARG A 193 -5.01 -16.33 17.88
CA ARG A 193 -6.47 -16.44 18.09
C ARG A 193 -7.06 -17.55 17.22
N PRO A 194 -6.69 -18.82 17.46
CA PRO A 194 -7.12 -19.95 16.62
C PRO A 194 -8.62 -20.27 16.76
N ASP A 195 -9.31 -19.62 17.70
CA ASP A 195 -10.75 -19.65 17.88
C ASP A 195 -11.50 -18.72 16.90
N LEU A 196 -10.80 -17.75 16.31
CA LEU A 196 -11.36 -16.82 15.34
C LEU A 196 -11.21 -17.39 13.93
N PHE A 197 -12.35 -17.67 13.29
CA PHE A 197 -12.42 -18.11 11.90
C PHE A 197 -12.71 -16.94 10.96
N GLU A 198 -12.09 -15.79 11.24
CA GLU A 198 -12.37 -14.57 10.51
C GLU A 198 -11.95 -14.67 9.05
N LYS A 199 -12.78 -14.07 8.22
CA LYS A 199 -12.47 -13.86 6.82
C LYS A 199 -11.73 -12.54 6.70
N HIS A 200 -11.09 -12.34 5.56
CA HIS A 200 -10.55 -11.04 5.20
C HIS A 200 -10.95 -10.67 3.78
N THR A 201 -10.93 -9.37 3.51
CA THR A 201 -11.17 -8.76 2.21
C THR A 201 -10.18 -7.63 1.99
N VAL A 202 -10.05 -7.16 0.75
CA VAL A 202 -9.33 -5.94 0.40
C VAL A 202 -10.32 -4.96 -0.22
N HIS A 203 -10.56 -3.84 0.47
CA HIS A 203 -11.35 -2.72 -0.03
C HIS A 203 -10.45 -1.51 -0.27
N PHE A 204 -10.61 -0.86 -1.43
CA PHE A 204 -9.86 0.34 -1.81
C PHE A 204 -10.77 1.57 -1.71
N HIS A 205 -10.44 2.52 -0.85
CA HIS A 205 -11.24 3.72 -0.66
C HIS A 205 -10.91 4.77 -1.72
N GLY A 206 -11.93 5.32 -2.38
CA GLY A 206 -11.80 6.27 -3.49
C GLY A 206 -11.53 5.63 -4.86
N TYR A 207 -11.33 4.31 -4.92
CA TYR A 207 -10.99 3.60 -6.16
C TYR A 207 -12.25 3.22 -6.96
N PRO A 208 -12.40 3.67 -8.21
CA PRO A 208 -13.50 3.25 -9.08
C PRO A 208 -13.31 1.79 -9.53
N ASN A 209 -13.90 0.85 -8.79
CA ASN A 209 -13.80 -0.57 -9.11
C ASN A 209 -14.59 -0.93 -10.38
N ALA A 210 -14.02 -1.80 -11.22
CA ALA A 210 -14.66 -2.26 -12.46
C ALA A 210 -15.97 -3.05 -12.22
N SER A 211 -16.10 -3.64 -11.03
CA SER A 211 -17.29 -4.35 -10.57
C SER A 211 -17.33 -4.33 -9.05
N SER A 212 -18.53 -4.29 -8.46
CA SER A 212 -18.73 -4.42 -7.01
C SER A 212 -18.15 -5.74 -6.46
N PHE A 213 -18.00 -6.76 -7.32
CA PHE A 213 -17.41 -8.04 -6.95
C PHE A 213 -15.95 -7.92 -6.47
N TYR A 214 -15.20 -6.92 -6.94
CA TYR A 214 -13.81 -6.65 -6.55
C TYR A 214 -13.67 -5.53 -5.50
N ASP A 215 -14.80 -5.02 -4.99
CA ASP A 215 -14.81 -3.88 -4.08
C ASP A 215 -14.38 -4.24 -2.65
N GLY A 216 -14.42 -5.51 -2.27
CA GLY A 216 -14.00 -5.95 -0.93
C GLY A 216 -15.01 -5.70 0.19
N VAL A 217 -16.17 -5.09 -0.10
CA VAL A 217 -17.30 -5.02 0.83
C VAL A 217 -18.01 -6.38 0.84
N PRO A 218 -18.02 -7.12 1.98
CA PRO A 218 -18.34 -8.55 2.00
C PRO A 218 -19.78 -8.89 1.57
N ASP A 219 -20.72 -7.95 1.69
CA ASP A 219 -22.11 -8.16 1.26
C ASP A 219 -22.29 -8.18 -0.27
N ALA A 220 -21.34 -7.59 -1.00
CA ALA A 220 -21.38 -7.45 -2.46
C ALA A 220 -20.16 -8.06 -3.18
N SER A 221 -19.19 -8.58 -2.42
CA SER A 221 -17.91 -9.11 -2.90
C SER A 221 -17.52 -10.42 -2.20
N VAL A 222 -16.35 -10.96 -2.53
CA VAL A 222 -15.85 -12.21 -1.95
C VAL A 222 -15.09 -11.96 -0.66
N ALA A 223 -15.50 -12.64 0.42
CA ALA A 223 -14.74 -12.74 1.67
C ALA A 223 -13.93 -14.04 1.71
N ILE A 224 -12.63 -13.93 1.98
CA ILE A 224 -11.67 -15.02 1.83
C ILE A 224 -11.56 -15.79 3.16
N ASN A 225 -11.95 -17.07 3.14
CA ASN A 225 -11.82 -17.96 4.29
C ASN A 225 -10.36 -18.31 4.58
N ILE A 226 -10.07 -18.65 5.83
CA ILE A 226 -8.78 -19.22 6.24
C ILE A 226 -8.43 -20.44 5.37
N GLY A 227 -7.18 -20.48 4.88
CA GLY A 227 -6.71 -21.55 4.00
C GLY A 227 -7.12 -21.38 2.53
N ALA A 228 -7.68 -20.23 2.14
CA ALA A 228 -7.99 -19.90 0.76
C ALA A 228 -7.27 -18.63 0.30
N SER A 229 -7.13 -18.51 -1.03
CA SER A 229 -6.67 -17.29 -1.69
C SER A 229 -7.70 -16.80 -2.71
N PHE A 230 -7.70 -15.50 -2.97
CA PHE A 230 -8.47 -14.88 -4.05
C PHE A 230 -7.65 -13.78 -4.71
N THR A 231 -7.68 -13.73 -6.04
CA THR A 231 -7.02 -12.67 -6.83
C THR A 231 -8.04 -11.65 -7.28
N TYR A 232 -7.91 -10.43 -6.78
CA TYR A 232 -8.62 -9.25 -7.24
C TYR A 232 -8.00 -8.75 -8.54
N TYR A 233 -8.85 -8.16 -9.39
CA TYR A 233 -8.43 -7.45 -10.59
C TYR A 233 -8.86 -5.99 -10.49
N TYR A 234 -7.90 -5.10 -10.72
CA TYR A 234 -8.12 -3.66 -10.77
C TYR A 234 -7.49 -3.06 -12.03
N LEU A 235 -8.12 -2.03 -12.57
CA LEU A 235 -7.50 -1.14 -13.56
C LEU A 235 -7.15 0.16 -12.84
N ALA A 236 -5.89 0.58 -12.94
CA ALA A 236 -5.40 1.78 -12.29
C ALA A 236 -6.34 2.98 -12.56
N PRO A 237 -6.80 3.69 -11.51
CA PRO A 237 -7.69 4.82 -11.61
C PRO A 237 -6.85 6.07 -11.90
N ASP A 238 -7.45 7.24 -11.75
CA ASP A 238 -6.71 8.49 -11.87
C ASP A 238 -5.62 8.62 -10.80
N ALA A 239 -4.57 9.36 -11.15
CA ALA A 239 -3.44 9.65 -10.26
C ALA A 239 -3.89 10.27 -8.93
N GLY A 240 -3.24 9.87 -7.85
CA GLY A 240 -3.51 10.38 -6.51
C GLY A 240 -3.19 9.37 -5.42
N THR A 241 -3.41 9.79 -4.17
CA THR A 241 -3.19 8.98 -2.98
C THR A 241 -4.51 8.37 -2.48
N TYR A 242 -4.56 7.06 -2.48
CA TYR A 242 -5.67 6.24 -1.99
C TYR A 242 -5.18 5.42 -0.78
N PHE A 243 -6.07 4.61 -0.23
CA PHE A 243 -5.74 3.68 0.83
C PHE A 243 -6.68 2.48 0.77
N TRP A 244 -6.31 1.44 1.51
CA TRP A 244 -7.02 0.18 1.49
C TRP A 244 -7.07 -0.46 2.86
N HIS A 245 -8.11 -1.26 3.09
CA HIS A 245 -8.31 -1.91 4.38
C HIS A 245 -9.19 -3.16 4.26
N CYS A 246 -9.26 -3.91 5.35
CA CYS A 246 -10.22 -4.99 5.47
C CYS A 246 -11.64 -4.44 5.72
N HIS A 247 -12.66 -5.08 5.14
CA HIS A 247 -14.06 -4.71 5.36
C HIS A 247 -14.86 -5.81 6.11
N ILE A 248 -14.16 -6.78 6.70
CA ILE A 248 -14.71 -7.68 7.72
C ILE A 248 -14.58 -6.98 9.07
N THR A 249 -15.65 -6.97 9.85
CA THR A 249 -15.77 -6.27 11.15
C THR A 249 -14.98 -4.95 11.21
N PRO A 250 -15.23 -3.98 10.30
CA PRO A 250 -14.27 -2.92 9.99
C PRO A 250 -13.70 -2.17 11.21
N PRO A 251 -14.49 -1.75 12.22
CA PRO A 251 -13.93 -1.04 13.37
C PRO A 251 -12.85 -1.84 14.11
N GLU A 252 -12.98 -3.16 14.18
CA GLU A 252 -11.99 -4.05 14.82
C GLU A 252 -10.79 -4.25 13.92
N HIS A 253 -11.00 -4.70 12.68
CA HIS A 253 -9.89 -5.01 11.78
C HIS A 253 -9.04 -3.79 11.45
N LEU A 254 -9.65 -2.60 11.33
CA LEU A 254 -8.91 -1.35 11.12
C LEU A 254 -8.06 -1.03 12.35
N GLN A 255 -8.69 -0.98 13.53
CA GLN A 255 -8.00 -0.70 14.80
C GLN A 255 -6.87 -1.70 15.05
N MET A 256 -7.06 -2.97 14.70
CA MET A 256 -6.07 -4.02 14.92
C MET A 256 -4.92 -4.01 13.90
N GLY A 257 -4.98 -3.19 12.86
CA GLY A 257 -3.86 -2.94 11.92
C GLY A 257 -4.07 -3.37 10.47
N MET A 258 -5.28 -3.76 10.04
CA MET A 258 -5.57 -4.15 8.66
C MET A 258 -5.80 -2.93 7.75
N VAL A 259 -4.82 -2.03 7.70
CA VAL A 259 -4.88 -0.74 6.99
C VAL A 259 -3.58 -0.49 6.22
N GLY A 260 -3.70 -0.06 4.97
CA GLY A 260 -2.54 0.15 4.09
C GLY A 260 -2.72 1.29 3.10
N GLN A 261 -1.60 1.71 2.52
CA GLN A 261 -1.56 2.78 1.54
C GLN A 261 -1.43 2.24 0.12
N ILE A 262 -2.06 2.94 -0.82
CA ILE A 262 -1.83 2.74 -2.25
C ILE A 262 -1.88 4.08 -2.97
N PHE A 263 -0.91 4.35 -3.84
CA PHE A 263 -0.93 5.56 -4.65
C PHE A 263 -0.72 5.25 -6.12
N VAL A 264 -1.25 6.14 -6.96
CA VAL A 264 -1.24 6.01 -8.41
C VAL A 264 -0.45 7.17 -9.00
N ARG A 265 0.56 6.84 -9.80
CA ARG A 265 1.42 7.84 -10.45
C ARG A 265 0.82 8.31 -11.77
N PRO A 266 0.92 9.62 -12.09
CA PRO A 266 0.30 10.20 -13.28
C PRO A 266 1.00 9.80 -14.58
N ARG A 267 0.22 9.69 -15.66
CA ARG A 267 0.68 9.61 -17.06
C ARG A 267 1.69 10.70 -17.39
N GLN A 268 1.59 11.86 -16.75
CA GLN A 268 2.51 12.97 -16.90
C GLN A 268 3.99 12.57 -16.67
N ASN A 269 4.27 11.64 -15.75
CA ASN A 269 5.63 11.13 -15.52
C ASN A 269 6.24 10.47 -16.78
N ARG A 270 5.38 10.01 -17.71
CA ARG A 270 5.76 9.35 -18.96
C ARG A 270 5.86 10.30 -20.15
N VAL A 271 5.61 11.60 -19.97
CA VAL A 271 5.93 12.61 -20.99
C VAL A 271 7.45 12.63 -21.18
N PRO A 272 8.01 12.60 -22.39
CA PRO A 272 9.47 12.63 -22.54
C PRO A 272 10.08 13.95 -22.05
N ALA A 273 11.28 13.88 -21.45
CA ALA A 273 12.02 15.08 -21.05
C ALA A 273 12.22 16.04 -22.23
N GLY A 274 12.05 17.34 -21.98
CA GLY A 274 12.08 18.40 -22.98
C GLY A 274 10.78 18.59 -23.78
N GLN A 275 9.77 17.73 -23.59
CA GLN A 275 8.45 17.91 -24.21
C GLN A 275 7.51 18.71 -23.31
N SER A 276 6.50 19.34 -23.92
CA SER A 276 5.50 20.14 -23.20
C SER A 276 4.56 19.25 -22.38
N LEU A 277 4.45 19.55 -21.08
CA LEU A 277 3.49 18.90 -20.17
C LEU A 277 2.05 19.21 -20.61
N TYR A 278 1.80 20.46 -20.99
CA TYR A 278 0.51 20.93 -21.46
C TYR A 278 0.01 20.15 -22.69
N ASN A 279 0.85 20.03 -23.72
CA ASN A 279 0.51 19.27 -24.91
C ASN A 279 0.33 17.77 -24.59
N GLY A 280 1.13 17.24 -23.65
CA GLY A 280 0.98 15.88 -23.14
C GLY A 280 -0.41 15.66 -22.52
N LEU A 281 -0.83 16.54 -21.62
CA LEU A 281 -2.16 16.49 -21.01
C LEU A 281 -3.28 16.67 -22.04
N GLN A 282 -3.14 17.60 -22.99
CA GLN A 282 -4.12 17.76 -24.08
C GLN A 282 -4.26 16.49 -24.94
N ALA A 283 -3.18 15.77 -25.19
CA ALA A 283 -3.23 14.49 -25.89
C ALA A 283 -3.96 13.42 -25.06
N GLN A 284 -3.73 13.39 -23.74
CA GLN A 284 -4.43 12.49 -22.81
C GLN A 284 -5.94 12.78 -22.73
N GLN A 285 -6.38 14.02 -22.95
CA GLN A 285 -7.80 14.38 -23.03
C GLN A 285 -8.53 13.79 -24.24
N GLN A 286 -7.82 13.15 -25.18
CA GLN A 286 -8.43 12.36 -26.26
C GLN A 286 -8.87 10.96 -25.80
N ASP A 287 -8.38 10.49 -24.64
CA ASP A 287 -8.82 9.23 -24.05
C ASP A 287 -10.15 9.42 -23.32
N LEU A 288 -11.18 8.69 -23.74
CA LEU A 288 -12.52 8.78 -23.17
C LEU A 288 -12.59 8.39 -21.69
N ARG A 289 -11.60 7.66 -21.16
CA ARG A 289 -11.52 7.32 -19.73
C ARG A 289 -11.15 8.52 -18.86
N THR A 290 -10.33 9.43 -19.39
CA THR A 290 -9.77 10.58 -18.65
C THR A 290 -10.20 11.93 -19.20
N ARG A 291 -10.99 11.95 -20.28
CA ARG A 291 -11.46 13.16 -20.91
C ARG A 291 -12.44 13.89 -19.98
N CYS A 292 -12.09 15.12 -19.63
CA CYS A 292 -12.88 15.97 -18.77
C CYS A 292 -14.11 16.56 -19.47
N GLY A 293 -13.94 17.16 -20.66
CA GLY A 293 -15.06 17.83 -21.34
C GLY A 293 -15.78 18.83 -20.43
N ASN A 294 -17.09 18.64 -20.23
CA ASN A 294 -17.93 19.43 -19.31
C ASN A 294 -18.27 18.66 -18.03
N ASP A 295 -17.59 17.55 -17.75
CA ASP A 295 -17.84 16.73 -16.57
C ASP A 295 -17.25 17.39 -15.32
N ILE A 296 -18.11 17.72 -14.37
CA ILE A 296 -17.72 18.31 -13.09
C ILE A 296 -16.92 17.33 -12.21
N LEU A 297 -16.98 16.03 -12.49
CA LEU A 297 -16.21 14.99 -11.81
C LEU A 297 -14.84 14.74 -12.45
N CYS A 298 -14.44 15.59 -13.42
CA CYS A 298 -13.12 15.57 -14.03
C CYS A 298 -12.01 15.61 -12.99
N SER A 299 -11.12 14.62 -13.05
CA SER A 299 -9.95 14.47 -12.19
C SER A 299 -8.68 15.14 -12.72
N THR A 300 -8.66 15.50 -14.01
CA THR A 300 -7.48 16.06 -14.69
C THR A 300 -7.79 17.33 -15.50
N PRO A 301 -8.35 18.41 -14.88
CA PRO A 301 -8.67 19.62 -15.62
C PRO A 301 -7.42 20.25 -16.24
N VAL A 302 -7.53 20.63 -17.52
CA VAL A 302 -6.43 21.25 -18.26
C VAL A 302 -6.29 22.71 -17.83
N PRO A 303 -5.07 23.21 -17.50
CA PRO A 303 -4.88 24.63 -17.21
C PRO A 303 -5.20 25.48 -18.46
N PRO A 304 -5.54 26.78 -18.36
CA PRO A 304 -5.94 27.59 -19.52
C PRO A 304 -4.88 27.63 -20.63
N GLN A 305 -3.61 27.86 -20.27
CA GLN A 305 -2.48 27.86 -21.18
C GLN A 305 -1.19 27.63 -20.39
N ASN A 306 -0.29 26.79 -20.90
CA ASN A 306 1.03 26.62 -20.30
C ASN A 306 2.09 26.19 -21.35
N ASN A 307 3.36 26.57 -21.14
CA ASN A 307 4.50 26.21 -21.99
C ASN A 307 5.62 25.47 -21.22
N VAL A 308 5.34 25.00 -20.00
CA VAL A 308 6.31 24.26 -19.17
C VAL A 308 6.67 22.95 -19.86
N LEU A 309 7.98 22.71 -19.91
CA LEU A 309 8.56 21.49 -20.42
C LEU A 309 8.82 20.53 -19.26
N HIS A 310 8.74 19.23 -19.54
CA HIS A 310 9.22 18.22 -18.61
C HIS A 310 10.73 18.35 -18.44
N VAL A 311 11.18 18.69 -17.23
CA VAL A 311 12.59 18.84 -16.88
C VAL A 311 13.07 17.68 -16.02
N ASN A 312 14.38 17.60 -15.79
CA ASN A 312 14.95 16.69 -14.80
C ASN A 312 14.88 17.29 -13.40
N ASN A 313 14.76 16.43 -12.39
CA ASN A 313 14.85 16.73 -10.97
C ASN A 313 16.31 16.94 -10.53
N MET A 314 16.49 17.24 -9.24
CA MET A 314 17.80 17.51 -8.64
C MET A 314 18.76 16.31 -8.66
N SER A 315 18.26 15.08 -8.85
CA SER A 315 19.07 13.88 -9.04
C SER A 315 19.49 13.64 -10.50
N GLY A 316 19.08 14.50 -11.43
CA GLY A 316 19.36 14.37 -12.86
C GLY A 316 18.49 13.35 -13.59
N THR A 317 17.43 12.85 -12.95
CA THR A 317 16.41 11.98 -13.56
C THR A 317 15.17 12.81 -13.91
N PRO A 318 14.30 12.39 -14.85
CA PRO A 318 13.06 13.12 -15.14
C PRO A 318 12.25 13.38 -13.86
N THR A 319 11.70 14.58 -13.73
CA THR A 319 10.90 14.98 -12.58
C THR A 319 9.63 14.14 -12.46
N LEU A 320 9.21 13.87 -11.22
CA LEU A 320 7.95 13.19 -10.95
C LEU A 320 6.90 14.22 -10.53
N TYR A 321 5.64 13.88 -10.78
CA TYR A 321 4.48 14.74 -10.54
C TYR A 321 3.46 14.01 -9.68
N ALA A 322 2.77 14.75 -8.81
CA ALA A 322 1.71 14.16 -7.99
C ALA A 322 0.47 13.86 -8.83
N TYR A 323 0.17 14.71 -9.81
CA TYR A 323 -1.02 14.66 -10.67
C TYR A 323 -0.70 15.01 -12.14
N ASN A 324 -1.66 14.76 -13.04
CA ASN A 324 -1.61 15.26 -14.42
C ASN A 324 -1.98 16.75 -14.48
N ASP A 325 -1.09 17.63 -14.04
CA ASP A 325 -1.35 19.07 -13.94
C ASP A 325 -1.12 19.86 -15.26
N GLY A 326 -0.38 19.33 -16.22
CA GLY A 326 -0.06 20.00 -17.50
C GLY A 326 0.76 21.29 -17.37
N ASP A 327 1.15 21.72 -16.17
CA ASP A 327 1.88 22.96 -15.90
C ASP A 327 3.09 22.78 -14.98
N GLY A 328 3.28 21.58 -14.44
CA GLY A 328 4.37 21.22 -13.54
C GLY A 328 4.23 21.77 -12.12
N SER A 329 3.06 22.31 -11.74
CA SER A 329 2.82 22.81 -10.38
C SER A 329 2.98 21.74 -9.28
N THR A 330 2.79 20.47 -9.62
CA THR A 330 2.87 19.32 -8.70
C THR A 330 4.19 18.56 -8.76
N ALA A 331 5.23 19.15 -9.35
CA ALA A 331 6.57 18.58 -9.47
C ALA A 331 7.23 18.35 -8.10
N TYR A 332 7.91 17.20 -7.96
CA TYR A 332 8.71 16.86 -6.77
C TYR A 332 9.97 16.07 -7.11
N ASP A 333 10.94 16.09 -6.19
CA ASP A 333 12.20 15.32 -6.30
C ASP A 333 12.11 13.97 -5.58
N VAL A 334 11.44 13.93 -4.43
CA VAL A 334 11.30 12.74 -3.59
C VAL A 334 9.86 12.63 -3.08
N GLU A 335 9.30 11.42 -3.03
CA GLU A 335 7.99 11.14 -2.41
C GLU A 335 8.12 10.37 -1.10
N TYR A 336 7.26 10.70 -0.13
CA TYR A 336 7.09 9.94 1.12
C TYR A 336 5.61 9.65 1.35
N PRO A 337 5.24 8.37 1.40
CA PRO A 337 3.91 7.95 1.84
C PRO A 337 3.86 7.96 3.37
N VAL A 338 2.83 8.57 3.93
CA VAL A 338 2.65 8.80 5.36
C VAL A 338 1.23 8.40 5.77
N GLN A 339 1.09 7.26 6.43
CA GLN A 339 -0.18 6.78 6.97
C GLN A 339 -0.33 7.27 8.40
N ILE A 340 -1.42 7.98 8.67
CA ILE A 340 -1.84 8.34 10.00
C ILE A 340 -2.78 7.25 10.54
N HIS A 341 -2.57 6.85 11.78
CA HIS A 341 -3.42 5.92 12.50
C HIS A 341 -3.24 6.07 14.02
N GLY A 342 -4.16 5.52 14.80
CA GLY A 342 -4.10 5.47 16.25
C GLY A 342 -4.33 4.04 16.74
N PHE A 343 -3.71 3.67 17.88
CA PHE A 343 -3.96 2.40 18.55
C PHE A 343 -4.33 2.61 20.03
N ASP A 344 -5.36 1.89 20.44
CA ASP A 344 -5.79 1.69 21.82
C ASP A 344 -5.18 0.38 22.38
N PRO A 345 -4.14 0.44 23.22
CA PRO A 345 -3.50 -0.76 23.74
C PRO A 345 -4.44 -1.71 24.48
N ASN A 346 -5.50 -1.19 25.12
CA ASN A 346 -6.47 -2.03 25.81
C ASN A 346 -7.32 -2.81 24.81
N PHE A 347 -7.73 -2.17 23.71
CA PHE A 347 -8.46 -2.86 22.63
C PHE A 347 -7.65 -4.02 22.06
N HIS A 348 -6.37 -3.80 21.78
CA HIS A 348 -5.48 -4.86 21.27
C HIS A 348 -5.21 -5.98 22.29
N PHE A 349 -5.10 -5.65 23.58
CA PHE A 349 -4.96 -6.64 24.65
C PHE A 349 -6.23 -7.50 24.80
N VAL A 350 -7.41 -6.87 24.79
CA VAL A 350 -8.70 -7.56 24.85
C VAL A 350 -8.89 -8.46 23.62
N GLY A 351 -8.56 -7.95 22.43
CA GLY A 351 -8.56 -8.72 21.18
C GLY A 351 -7.57 -9.87 21.14
N MET A 352 -6.60 -9.92 22.06
CA MET A 352 -5.75 -11.10 22.26
C MET A 352 -6.33 -12.10 23.27
N THR A 353 -7.31 -11.73 24.11
CA THR A 353 -7.70 -12.47 25.33
C THR A 353 -9.12 -13.07 25.35
N PHE A 354 -9.71 -13.39 24.19
CA PHE A 354 -11.03 -14.06 24.06
C PHE A 354 -12.23 -13.29 24.63
N ASN A 355 -12.05 -12.00 24.96
CA ASN A 355 -13.11 -11.15 25.50
C ASN A 355 -13.68 -10.25 24.41
N PRO A 356 -14.97 -9.89 24.46
CA PRO A 356 -15.55 -8.97 23.49
C PRO A 356 -14.96 -7.56 23.65
N GLU A 357 -14.60 -6.95 22.52
CA GLU A 357 -13.96 -5.65 22.45
C GLU A 357 -14.95 -4.50 22.68
N PRO A 358 -14.68 -3.55 23.60
CA PRO A 358 -15.60 -2.47 23.93
C PRO A 358 -15.45 -1.28 22.98
N PHE A 359 -16.03 -1.35 21.77
CA PHE A 359 -15.91 -0.31 20.74
C PHE A 359 -16.26 1.11 21.20
N THR A 360 -17.21 1.29 22.12
CA THR A 360 -17.62 2.61 22.62
C THR A 360 -16.60 3.27 23.55
N ASP A 361 -15.68 2.48 24.12
CA ASP A 361 -14.67 2.93 25.08
C ASP A 361 -13.28 3.03 24.44
N MET A 362 -13.18 2.81 23.13
CA MET A 362 -11.93 2.86 22.37
C MET A 362 -11.29 4.23 22.49
N LYS A 363 -10.02 4.25 22.91
CA LYS A 363 -9.24 5.48 23.08
C LYS A 363 -7.81 5.25 22.69
N ASP A 364 -7.38 5.96 21.66
CA ASP A 364 -6.01 5.85 21.21
C ASP A 364 -5.04 6.42 22.26
N LYS A 365 -3.90 5.74 22.35
CA LYS A 365 -2.78 6.05 23.24
C LYS A 365 -1.45 6.03 22.51
N PHE A 366 -1.40 5.37 21.37
CA PHE A 366 -0.29 5.46 20.43
C PHE A 366 -0.78 6.10 19.14
N PHE A 367 -0.21 7.25 18.81
CA PHE A 367 -0.49 7.97 17.59
C PHE A 367 0.65 7.75 16.61
N LEU A 368 0.32 7.34 15.39
CA LEU A 368 1.24 6.66 14.49
C LEU A 368 1.38 7.40 13.18
N LEU A 369 2.62 7.62 12.76
CA LEU A 369 3.00 7.87 11.38
C LEU A 369 3.68 6.61 10.86
N ASN A 370 3.14 6.02 9.79
CA ASN A 370 3.59 4.74 9.26
C ASN A 370 3.78 3.68 10.35
N GLY A 371 2.78 3.55 11.23
CA GLY A 371 2.77 2.56 12.30
C GLY A 371 3.74 2.85 13.45
N ARG A 372 4.43 4.01 13.45
CA ARG A 372 5.44 4.37 14.45
C ARG A 372 5.03 5.64 15.20
N SER A 373 5.32 5.67 16.49
CA SER A 373 5.28 6.91 17.28
C SER A 373 6.70 7.46 17.47
N TYR A 374 6.86 8.77 17.64
CA TYR A 374 8.16 9.34 17.97
C TYR A 374 8.71 8.72 19.28
N PRO A 375 10.02 8.40 19.38
CA PRO A 375 11.11 8.69 18.44
C PRO A 375 11.34 7.64 17.34
N ASP A 376 10.52 6.60 17.23
CA ASP A 376 10.73 5.56 16.20
C ASP A 376 10.49 6.08 14.77
N THR A 377 9.72 7.16 14.63
CA THR A 377 9.47 7.85 13.36
C THR A 377 10.73 8.39 12.70
N VAL A 378 11.75 8.77 13.48
CA VAL A 378 13.03 9.28 12.96
C VAL A 378 14.04 8.17 12.65
N ASN A 379 13.73 6.92 12.96
CA ASN A 379 14.57 5.78 12.58
C ASN A 379 14.38 5.48 11.08
N PRO A 380 15.42 5.61 10.23
CA PRO A 380 15.27 5.38 8.80
C PRO A 380 15.15 3.88 8.43
N ASN A 381 15.41 2.98 9.37
CA ASN A 381 15.41 1.53 9.11
C ASN A 381 14.03 0.92 9.38
N PRO A 382 13.68 -0.21 8.72
CA PRO A 382 12.50 -1.00 9.07
C PRO A 382 12.62 -1.53 10.51
N LEU A 383 11.52 -1.50 11.28
CA LEU A 383 11.49 -2.04 12.65
C LEU A 383 10.99 -3.49 12.64
N SER A 384 11.58 -4.30 13.51
CA SER A 384 11.21 -5.71 13.67
C SER A 384 10.76 -5.99 15.09
N THR A 385 9.76 -6.86 15.21
CA THR A 385 9.19 -7.29 16.49
C THR A 385 9.32 -8.82 16.61
N PRO A 386 9.81 -9.35 17.74
CA PRO A 386 9.76 -10.79 18.02
C PRO A 386 8.32 -11.27 18.11
N ALA A 387 7.94 -12.30 17.36
CA ALA A 387 6.63 -12.92 17.56
C ALA A 387 6.65 -13.92 18.74
N SER A 388 5.54 -14.61 18.97
CA SER A 388 5.37 -15.60 20.04
C SER A 388 6.33 -16.80 19.96
N ASP A 389 6.88 -17.08 18.76
CA ASP A 389 7.92 -18.09 18.52
C ASP A 389 9.35 -17.57 18.76
N GLY A 390 9.51 -16.31 19.15
CA GLY A 390 10.80 -15.64 19.37
C GLY A 390 11.50 -15.20 18.09
N VAL A 391 10.93 -15.42 16.91
CA VAL A 391 11.52 -15.00 15.63
C VAL A 391 11.16 -13.54 15.35
N PRO A 392 12.14 -12.64 15.14
CA PRO A 392 11.88 -11.26 14.75
C PRO A 392 11.34 -11.19 13.33
N ARG A 393 10.22 -10.48 13.16
CA ARG A 393 9.59 -10.18 11.86
C ARG A 393 9.47 -8.68 11.69
N PHE A 394 9.61 -8.17 10.47
CA PHE A 394 9.43 -6.75 10.20
C PHE A 394 7.94 -6.42 10.33
N SER A 395 7.59 -5.53 11.27
CA SER A 395 6.22 -5.17 11.59
C SER A 395 5.90 -3.73 11.19
N GLN A 396 6.87 -2.83 11.22
CA GLN A 396 6.74 -1.43 10.80
C GLN A 396 7.81 -1.10 9.75
N PRO A 397 7.62 -1.52 8.48
CA PRO A 397 8.67 -1.44 7.46
C PRO A 397 8.93 -0.03 6.92
N LEU A 398 7.93 0.85 6.97
CA LEU A 398 8.01 2.20 6.39
C LEU A 398 8.57 3.22 7.40
N PRO A 399 9.58 4.03 7.04
CA PRO A 399 10.04 5.13 7.87
C PRO A 399 9.10 6.33 7.75
N SER A 400 9.16 7.26 8.71
CA SER A 400 8.46 8.56 8.63
C SER A 400 9.42 9.75 8.66
N LEU A 401 10.72 9.51 8.64
CA LEU A 401 11.74 10.55 8.50
C LEU A 401 11.71 11.12 7.08
N ILE A 402 11.55 12.45 6.98
CA ILE A 402 11.43 13.14 5.69
C ILE A 402 12.76 13.83 5.39
N ASN A 403 13.37 13.49 4.24
CA ASN A 403 14.60 14.13 3.78
C ASN A 403 14.31 14.93 2.51
N ILE A 404 14.68 16.22 2.51
CA ILE A 404 14.47 17.14 1.38
C ILE A 404 15.83 17.61 0.87
N PRO A 405 16.15 17.47 -0.44
CA PRO A 405 17.35 18.07 -0.99
C PRO A 405 17.23 19.60 -0.96
N VAL A 406 18.30 20.28 -0.56
CA VAL A 406 18.40 21.75 -0.61
C VAL A 406 18.20 22.22 -2.05
N GLY A 407 17.33 23.22 -2.24
CA GLY A 407 16.95 23.65 -3.59
C GLY A 407 15.87 22.79 -4.25
N GLY A 408 15.36 21.75 -3.59
CA GLY A 408 14.35 20.84 -4.13
C GLY A 408 13.04 20.80 -3.33
N LYS A 409 12.19 19.84 -3.68
CA LYS A 409 10.82 19.65 -3.18
C LYS A 409 10.56 18.19 -2.82
N VAL A 410 9.74 17.97 -1.81
CA VAL A 410 9.26 16.63 -1.44
C VAL A 410 7.74 16.58 -1.50
N LEU A 411 7.20 15.49 -2.02
CA LEU A 411 5.77 15.17 -1.96
C LEU A 411 5.51 14.30 -0.72
N LEU A 412 4.57 14.72 0.12
CA LEU A 412 3.99 13.86 1.15
C LEU A 412 2.63 13.36 0.67
N ARG A 413 2.47 12.04 0.63
CA ARG A 413 1.24 11.33 0.31
C ARG A 413 0.60 10.87 1.60
N ILE A 414 -0.35 11.65 2.12
CA ILE A 414 -0.92 11.45 3.45
C ILE A 414 -2.26 10.74 3.33
N SER A 415 -2.47 9.70 4.12
CA SER A 415 -3.77 9.06 4.30
C SER A 415 -4.04 8.86 5.78
N ASP A 416 -5.25 9.14 6.22
CA ASP A 416 -5.65 8.91 7.60
C ASP A 416 -6.67 7.77 7.68
N LEU A 417 -6.33 6.73 8.45
CA LEU A 417 -7.22 5.60 8.73
C LEU A 417 -7.48 5.44 10.22
N ASP A 418 -7.22 6.47 11.03
CA ASP A 418 -7.63 6.50 12.43
C ASP A 418 -9.15 6.29 12.55
N VAL A 419 -9.59 5.44 13.48
CA VAL A 419 -11.01 5.10 13.65
C VAL A 419 -11.66 5.84 14.81
N THR A 420 -10.88 6.48 15.69
CA THR A 420 -11.39 7.09 16.92
C THR A 420 -11.47 8.61 16.82
N GLU A 421 -10.55 9.25 16.09
CA GLU A 421 -10.45 10.71 16.09
C GLU A 421 -9.88 11.34 14.81
N TYR A 422 -10.00 12.67 14.72
CA TYR A 422 -9.40 13.46 13.66
C TYR A 422 -7.96 13.79 14.02
N GLN A 423 -7.07 13.68 13.06
CA GLN A 423 -5.66 13.93 13.27
C GLN A 423 -5.24 15.23 12.59
N THR A 424 -4.43 16.02 13.32
CA THR A 424 -3.87 17.27 12.81
C THR A 424 -2.36 17.18 12.75
N LEU A 425 -1.77 17.57 11.63
CA LEU A 425 -0.33 17.75 11.49
C LEU A 425 -0.02 19.20 11.17
N ALA A 426 1.07 19.70 11.73
CA ALA A 426 1.56 21.04 11.54
C ALA A 426 3.05 21.04 11.18
N SER A 427 3.44 22.01 10.35
CA SER A 427 4.84 22.35 10.10
C SER A 427 5.02 23.85 10.21
N LEU A 428 5.80 24.29 11.19
CA LEU A 428 6.05 25.72 11.43
C LEU A 428 7.25 26.25 10.65
N GLY A 429 8.12 25.37 10.13
CA GLY A 429 9.34 25.75 9.43
C GLY A 429 9.20 25.80 7.91
N ILE A 430 8.45 24.87 7.34
CA ILE A 430 8.24 24.75 5.90
C ILE A 430 6.73 24.76 5.65
N PRO A 431 6.16 25.80 5.00
CA PRO A 431 4.74 25.81 4.68
C PRO A 431 4.35 24.60 3.84
N MET A 432 3.19 24.03 4.12
CA MET A 432 2.62 22.92 3.35
C MET A 432 1.83 23.48 2.17
N HIS A 433 2.24 23.14 0.95
CA HIS A 433 1.50 23.44 -0.27
C HIS A 433 0.56 22.27 -0.58
N VAL A 434 -0.72 22.38 -0.26
CA VAL A 434 -1.70 21.33 -0.52
C VAL A 434 -2.07 21.34 -2.00
N VAL A 435 -1.83 20.22 -2.68
CA VAL A 435 -2.03 20.09 -4.14
C VAL A 435 -3.17 19.15 -4.51
N GLY A 436 -3.55 18.23 -3.62
CA GLY A 436 -4.66 17.31 -3.86
C GLY A 436 -5.31 16.84 -2.57
N VAL A 437 -6.60 16.50 -2.66
CA VAL A 437 -7.40 15.96 -1.55
C VAL A 437 -8.24 14.80 -2.09
N ASN A 438 -8.28 13.69 -1.36
CA ASN A 438 -9.02 12.48 -1.71
C ASN A 438 -8.74 12.00 -3.15
N ALA A 439 -7.45 11.90 -3.49
CA ALA A 439 -6.95 11.55 -4.82
C ALA A 439 -7.48 12.43 -5.97
N ARG A 440 -7.69 13.73 -5.71
CA ARG A 440 -8.11 14.70 -6.72
C ARG A 440 -7.22 15.95 -6.68
N LEU A 441 -6.75 16.35 -7.85
CA LEU A 441 -6.01 17.60 -8.07
C LEU A 441 -6.89 18.80 -7.70
N LEU A 442 -6.36 19.73 -6.92
CA LEU A 442 -7.05 20.99 -6.59
C LEU A 442 -7.01 21.96 -7.76
N ARG A 443 -7.93 21.75 -8.71
CA ARG A 443 -8.11 22.60 -9.88
C ARG A 443 -9.57 22.67 -10.27
N ASP A 444 -10.04 23.86 -10.63
CA ASP A 444 -11.41 24.02 -11.08
C ASP A 444 -11.59 23.62 -12.56
N MET A 445 -12.84 23.55 -13.01
CA MET A 445 -13.18 23.19 -14.40
C MET A 445 -12.75 24.22 -15.45
N ALA A 446 -12.46 25.45 -15.04
CA ALA A 446 -11.86 26.45 -15.92
C ALA A 446 -10.34 26.31 -16.00
N GLY A 447 -9.75 25.36 -15.26
CA GLY A 447 -8.32 25.11 -15.20
C GLY A 447 -7.59 26.01 -14.20
N ASN A 448 -8.30 26.79 -13.37
CA ASN A 448 -7.67 27.66 -12.39
C ASN A 448 -7.10 26.84 -11.24
N ASP A 449 -5.87 27.18 -10.85
CA ASP A 449 -5.19 26.61 -9.71
C ASP A 449 -5.93 26.96 -8.40
N MET A 450 -6.36 25.93 -7.68
CA MET A 450 -7.06 26.03 -6.38
C MET A 450 -6.20 25.51 -5.23
N THR A 451 -4.92 25.23 -5.50
CA THR A 451 -3.97 24.82 -4.47
C THR A 451 -3.73 25.95 -3.47
N TYR A 452 -3.34 25.61 -2.25
CA TYR A 452 -3.18 26.59 -1.19
C TYR A 452 -2.05 26.22 -0.24
N TYR A 453 -1.51 27.24 0.43
CA TYR A 453 -0.51 27.07 1.48
C TYR A 453 -1.15 27.10 2.86
N THR A 454 -0.68 26.23 3.74
CA THR A 454 -1.09 26.17 5.15
C THR A 454 0.09 25.74 6.03
N ASN A 455 0.02 26.02 7.32
CA ASN A 455 0.96 25.49 8.31
C ASN A 455 0.39 24.30 9.08
N SER A 456 -0.89 23.96 8.87
CA SER A 456 -1.56 22.83 9.48
C SER A 456 -2.57 22.20 8.54
N ILE A 457 -2.68 20.88 8.60
CA ILE A 457 -3.71 20.07 7.94
C ILE A 457 -4.44 19.25 9.00
N THR A 458 -5.73 19.05 8.80
CA THR A 458 -6.55 18.15 9.63
C THR A 458 -7.23 17.18 8.69
N LEU A 459 -7.14 15.89 9.00
CA LEU A 459 -7.80 14.81 8.28
C LEU A 459 -8.67 14.03 9.27
N GLY A 460 -9.79 13.51 8.79
CA GLY A 460 -10.52 12.45 9.46
C GLY A 460 -10.11 11.07 8.94
N GLY A 461 -10.43 10.04 9.72
CA GLY A 461 -10.40 8.66 9.25
C GLY A 461 -11.18 8.48 7.95
N GLY A 462 -10.50 8.01 6.90
CA GLY A 462 -11.07 7.85 5.57
C GLY A 462 -10.78 9.01 4.60
N GLU A 463 -9.86 9.90 4.93
CA GLU A 463 -9.43 10.99 4.05
C GLU A 463 -7.96 10.85 3.62
N SER A 464 -7.63 11.40 2.45
CA SER A 464 -6.26 11.51 1.97
C SER A 464 -5.94 12.91 1.47
N LEU A 465 -4.67 13.27 1.51
CA LEU A 465 -4.17 14.58 1.10
C LEU A 465 -2.76 14.45 0.54
N ASP A 466 -2.51 15.15 -0.57
CA ASP A 466 -1.20 15.28 -1.18
C ASP A 466 -0.70 16.71 -1.00
N LEU A 467 0.49 16.85 -0.43
CA LEU A 467 1.11 18.16 -0.21
C LEU A 467 2.60 18.15 -0.56
N ILE A 468 3.10 19.33 -0.90
CA ILE A 468 4.49 19.56 -1.21
C ILE A 468 5.13 20.41 -0.11
N LEU A 469 6.29 19.97 0.40
CA LEU A 469 7.20 20.82 1.17
C LEU A 469 8.30 21.33 0.24
N ASP A 470 8.48 22.65 0.24
CA ASP A 470 9.31 23.34 -0.74
C ASP A 470 10.56 23.95 -0.09
N ALA A 471 11.72 23.37 -0.40
CA ALA A 471 13.02 23.84 0.07
C ALA A 471 13.83 24.54 -1.04
N THR A 472 13.17 25.05 -2.08
CA THR A 472 13.82 25.74 -3.22
C THR A 472 14.51 27.06 -2.82
N ASP A 473 14.01 27.75 -1.79
CA ASP A 473 14.63 28.98 -1.28
C ASP A 473 15.86 28.65 -0.41
N THR A 474 17.01 28.51 -1.05
CA THR A 474 18.29 28.17 -0.39
C THR A 474 18.81 29.24 0.55
N THR A 475 18.19 30.43 0.61
CA THR A 475 18.54 31.46 1.59
C THR A 475 17.90 31.16 2.96
N LYS A 476 16.76 30.47 2.97
CA LYS A 476 16.03 30.04 4.17
C LYS A 476 16.38 28.62 4.59
N TYR A 477 16.49 27.73 3.61
CA TYR A 477 16.70 26.30 3.81
C TYR A 477 18.14 25.92 3.47
N GLN A 478 18.90 25.52 4.47
CA GLN A 478 20.32 25.19 4.40
C GLN A 478 20.55 23.75 4.83
N SER A 479 21.50 23.06 4.19
CA SER A 479 21.84 21.68 4.56
C SER A 479 22.20 21.56 6.03
N GLY A 480 21.69 20.52 6.69
CA GLY A 480 21.84 20.25 8.12
C GLY A 480 20.78 20.88 9.02
N GLN A 481 19.86 21.67 8.47
CA GLN A 481 18.70 22.13 9.23
C GLN A 481 17.68 21.01 9.44
N VAL A 482 17.07 21.00 10.62
CA VAL A 482 16.00 20.06 11.00
C VAL A 482 14.76 20.86 11.37
N PHE A 483 13.65 20.52 10.74
CA PHE A 483 12.31 20.98 11.05
C PHE A 483 11.46 19.81 11.55
N TYR A 484 10.23 20.10 11.96
CA TYR A 484 9.30 19.08 12.45
C TYR A 484 8.00 19.09 11.66
N LEU A 485 7.46 17.89 11.50
CA LEU A 485 6.07 17.64 11.13
C LEU A 485 5.44 16.93 12.32
N TYR A 486 4.47 17.57 12.96
CA TYR A 486 4.00 17.11 14.27
C TYR A 486 2.55 17.53 14.53
N THR A 487 1.87 16.83 15.43
CA THR A 487 0.55 17.23 15.89
C THR A 487 0.62 18.39 16.88
N PRO A 488 -0.21 19.44 16.71
CA PRO A 488 -0.36 20.49 17.72
C PRO A 488 -1.18 20.03 18.94
N ASN A 489 -1.83 18.86 18.89
CA ASN A 489 -2.60 18.31 20.01
C ASN A 489 -1.63 17.69 21.02
N LEU A 490 -1.57 18.27 22.22
CA LEU A 490 -0.57 17.88 23.23
C LEU A 490 -0.70 16.43 23.68
N ASP A 491 -1.92 15.93 23.81
CA ASP A 491 -2.23 14.55 24.18
C ASP A 491 -1.87 13.53 23.09
N HIS A 492 -1.70 13.97 21.84
CA HIS A 492 -1.25 13.14 20.73
C HIS A 492 0.29 13.09 20.62
N LEU A 493 1.00 13.86 21.46
CA LEU A 493 2.47 13.84 21.59
C LEU A 493 2.93 12.94 22.74
N ALA A 494 2.35 11.74 22.81
CA ALA A 494 2.57 10.76 23.87
C ALA A 494 2.64 9.32 23.32
N ASN A 495 3.31 8.45 24.08
CA ASN A 495 3.35 7.00 23.88
C ASN A 495 2.71 6.34 25.10
N ASP A 496 1.38 6.34 25.17
CA ASP A 496 0.60 5.93 26.33
C ASP A 496 0.98 6.67 27.63
N GLN A 497 1.78 6.06 28.49
CA GLN A 497 2.21 6.62 29.78
C GLN A 497 3.42 7.56 29.67
N GLU A 498 4.03 7.67 28.49
CA GLU A 498 5.22 8.50 28.27
C GLU A 498 4.87 9.79 27.51
N ASN A 499 5.39 10.92 28.00
CA ASN A 499 5.31 12.21 27.30
C ASN A 499 6.43 12.32 26.25
N PHE A 500 6.26 13.24 25.29
CA PHE A 500 7.24 13.54 24.23
C PHE A 500 7.41 12.40 23.22
N GLY A 501 6.28 11.90 22.71
CA GLY A 501 6.21 10.84 21.70
C GLY A 501 5.15 11.11 20.63
N GLY A 502 4.48 10.05 20.18
CA GLY A 502 3.27 10.14 19.38
C GLY A 502 3.46 10.66 17.95
N LEU A 503 2.50 11.46 17.48
CA LEU A 503 2.38 11.89 16.08
C LEU A 503 3.37 13.02 15.74
N MET A 504 4.65 12.67 15.64
CA MET A 504 5.74 13.60 15.35
C MET A 504 6.82 12.91 14.52
N THR A 505 7.44 13.65 13.61
CA THR A 505 8.65 13.26 12.89
C THR A 505 9.50 14.47 12.54
N GLU A 506 10.69 14.22 12.00
CA GLU A 506 11.64 15.23 11.57
C GLU A 506 11.65 15.40 10.04
N VAL A 507 11.93 16.63 9.62
CA VAL A 507 12.13 17.03 8.23
C VAL A 507 13.54 17.59 8.09
N HIS A 508 14.44 16.83 7.46
CA HIS A 508 15.85 17.18 7.31
C HIS A 508 16.09 17.86 5.97
N ILE A 509 16.79 19.00 5.99
CA ILE A 509 17.34 19.60 4.78
C ILE A 509 18.70 18.98 4.52
N CYS A 510 18.82 18.28 3.40
CA CYS A 510 19.99 17.52 2.99
C CYS A 510 20.67 18.21 1.82
N LYS A 511 21.98 18.02 1.67
CA LYS A 511 22.71 18.43 0.47
C LYS A 511 22.20 17.70 -0.78
N SER A 512 21.89 16.41 -0.62
CA SER A 512 21.25 15.58 -1.65
C SER A 512 20.47 14.45 -1.00
N VAL A 513 19.46 13.94 -1.69
CA VAL A 513 18.65 12.80 -1.27
C VAL A 513 18.56 11.81 -2.43
N ASP A 514 18.80 10.53 -2.16
CA ASP A 514 18.51 9.46 -3.12
C ASP A 514 17.00 9.26 -3.19
N PRO A 515 16.34 9.45 -4.35
CA PRO A 515 14.89 9.37 -4.45
C PRO A 515 14.33 7.95 -4.23
N LYS A 516 15.14 6.90 -4.39
CA LYS A 516 14.76 5.50 -4.16
C LYS A 516 15.03 5.10 -2.71
N THR A 517 16.27 5.26 -2.23
CA THR A 517 16.67 4.79 -0.90
C THR A 517 16.34 5.78 0.22
N LYS A 518 15.94 7.01 -0.13
CA LYS A 518 15.61 8.11 0.79
C LYS A 518 16.80 8.56 1.65
N VAL A 519 18.02 8.11 1.34
CA VAL A 519 19.23 8.41 2.11
C VAL A 519 19.60 9.89 1.97
N CYS A 520 19.74 10.57 3.11
CA CYS A 520 20.23 11.94 3.21
C CYS A 520 21.75 11.99 3.16
N THR A 521 22.31 12.89 2.35
CA THR A 521 23.71 13.31 2.44
C THR A 521 23.75 14.74 2.97
N LEU A 522 24.55 15.01 4.00
CA LEU A 522 24.66 16.33 4.64
C LEU A 522 25.68 17.26 3.98
#